data_AF-A0A6G6Y2J8-F1
#
_entry.id   AF-A0A6G6Y2J8-F1
#
_cell.length_a   1.000
_cell.length_b   1.000
_cell.length_c   1.000
_cell.angle_alpha   90.00
_cell.angle_beta   90.00
_cell.angle_gamma   90.00
#
_symmetry.space_group_name_H-M   'P 1'
#
loop_
_entity.id
_entity.type
_entity.pdbx_description
1 polymer ?
#
loop_
_entity_poly.entity_id
_entity_poly.type
_entity_poly.pdbx_seq_one_letter_code
_entity_poly.pdbx_strand_id
1 'polypeptide(L)'
;MSEDMLDRYRQSIDNIDAALVYLLAERFKVTQAVGRHKAESGLPPADPGREKRQIERLRKLAEDADLDPEFSEKFLRFIIDEVIRHHERLRED
;
A
#
# COMPACT_ATOMS: atom_id res chain seq x y z
N MET A 1 -12.25 30.52 -18.50
CA MET A 1 -10.92 30.76 -17.88
C MET A 1 -10.75 30.01 -16.56
N SER A 2 -11.70 30.08 -15.62
CA SER A 2 -11.66 29.28 -14.38
C SER A 2 -11.88 27.78 -14.60
N GLU A 3 -12.79 27.41 -15.49
CA GLU A 3 -13.04 26.00 -15.86
C GLU A 3 -11.80 25.33 -16.48
N ASP A 4 -11.09 26.00 -17.39
CA ASP A 4 -9.85 25.47 -18.00
C ASP A 4 -8.76 25.18 -16.96
N MET A 5 -8.63 25.99 -15.90
CA MET A 5 -7.68 25.71 -14.82
C MET A 5 -8.10 24.53 -13.96
N LEU A 6 -9.39 24.40 -13.66
CA LEU A 6 -9.92 23.26 -12.90
C LEU A 6 -9.70 21.94 -13.66
N ASP A 7 -9.93 21.94 -14.97
CA ASP A 7 -9.75 20.75 -15.81
C ASP A 7 -8.29 20.33 -15.89
N ARG A 8 -7.34 21.27 -15.93
CA ARG A 8 -5.91 20.97 -15.84
C ARG A 8 -5.49 20.34 -14.52
N TYR A 9 -6.05 20.81 -13.40
CA TYR A 9 -5.81 20.19 -12.09
C TYR A 9 -6.38 18.78 -12.04
N ARG A 10 -7.59 18.55 -12.55
CA ARG A 10 -8.18 17.21 -12.66
C ARG A 10 -7.35 16.27 -13.51
N GLN A 11 -6.88 16.74 -14.67
CA GLN A 11 -6.00 15.94 -15.51
C GLN A 11 -4.70 15.54 -14.79
N SER A 12 -4.19 16.40 -13.91
CA SER A 12 -3.01 16.11 -13.10
C SER A 12 -3.31 15.08 -12.00
N ILE A 13 -4.49 15.17 -11.37
CA ILE A 13 -4.99 14.18 -10.40
C ILE A 13 -5.14 12.81 -11.08
N ASP A 14 -5.77 12.75 -12.26
CA ASP A 14 -5.97 11.50 -12.99
C ASP A 14 -4.63 10.81 -13.31
N ASN A 15 -3.59 11.59 -13.65
CA ASN A 15 -2.25 11.06 -13.88
C ASN A 15 -1.60 10.51 -12.61
N ILE A 16 -1.79 11.18 -11.47
CA ILE A 16 -1.31 10.71 -10.16
C ILE A 16 -2.03 9.43 -9.78
N ASP A 17 -3.35 9.37 -9.95
CA ASP A 17 -4.17 8.21 -9.63
C ASP A 17 -3.76 6.99 -10.47
N ALA A 18 -3.50 7.18 -11.77
CA ALA A 18 -2.97 6.12 -12.62
C ALA A 18 -1.61 5.59 -12.10
N ALA A 19 -0.70 6.50 -11.72
CA ALA A 19 0.59 6.09 -11.14
C ALA A 19 0.41 5.34 -9.82
N LEU A 20 -0.49 5.78 -8.94
CA LEU A 20 -0.80 5.09 -7.68
C LEU A 20 -1.30 3.66 -7.93
N VAL A 21 -2.20 3.46 -8.91
CA VAL A 21 -2.72 2.14 -9.27
C VAL A 21 -1.61 1.22 -9.77
N TYR A 22 -0.74 1.69 -10.67
CA TYR A 22 0.37 0.86 -11.17
C TYR A 22 1.38 0.52 -10.08
N LEU A 23 1.71 1.46 -9.19
CA LEU A 23 2.60 1.21 -8.05
C LEU A 23 2.00 0.20 -7.08
N LEU A 24 0.69 0.28 -6.81
CA LEU A 24 -0.02 -0.71 -6.00
C LEU A 24 0.02 -2.08 -6.67
N ALA A 25 -0.24 -2.19 -7.97
CA ALA A 25 -0.19 -3.45 -8.69
C ALA A 25 1.18 -4.14 -8.54
N GLU A 26 2.27 -3.40 -8.75
CA GLU A 26 3.62 -3.93 -8.55
C GLU A 26 3.89 -4.31 -7.09
N ARG A 27 3.43 -3.49 -6.12
CA ARG A 27 3.55 -3.83 -4.70
C ARG A 27 2.83 -5.14 -4.37
N PHE A 28 1.61 -5.34 -4.89
CA PHE A 28 0.83 -6.55 -4.65
C PHE A 28 1.46 -7.79 -5.31
N LYS A 29 2.06 -7.65 -6.49
CA LYS A 29 2.82 -8.73 -7.13
C LYS A 29 3.98 -9.21 -6.24
N VAL A 30 4.72 -8.27 -5.65
CA VAL A 30 5.81 -8.59 -4.71
C VAL A 30 5.26 -9.23 -3.43
N THR A 31 4.20 -8.69 -2.84
CA THR A 31 3.64 -9.28 -1.61
C THR A 31 3.04 -10.66 -1.85
N GLN A 32 2.48 -10.96 -3.01
CA GLN A 32 2.06 -12.33 -3.38
C GLN A 32 3.25 -13.28 -3.43
N ALA A 33 4.39 -12.86 -4.00
CA ALA A 33 5.61 -13.67 -4.01
C ALA A 33 6.12 -13.91 -2.58
N VAL A 34 6.07 -12.90 -1.70
CA VAL A 34 6.36 -13.05 -0.27
C VAL A 34 5.40 -14.06 0.38
N GLY A 35 4.11 -14.00 0.06
CA GLY A 35 3.09 -14.92 0.58
C GLY A 35 3.37 -16.37 0.20
N ARG A 36 3.66 -16.63 -1.08
CA ARG A 36 4.05 -17.97 -1.57
C ARG A 36 5.31 -18.47 -0.86
N HIS A 37 6.35 -17.63 -0.77
CA HIS A 37 7.58 -18.01 -0.08
C HIS A 37 7.36 -18.32 1.40
N LYS A 38 6.51 -17.55 2.09
CA LYS A 38 6.13 -17.81 3.48
C LYS A 38 5.39 -19.14 3.61
N ALA A 39 4.43 -19.42 2.73
CA ALA A 39 3.67 -20.67 2.73
C ALA A 39 4.59 -21.89 2.51
N GLU A 40 5.45 -21.84 1.49
CA GLU A 40 6.46 -22.87 1.19
C GLU A 40 7.44 -23.11 2.34
N SER A 41 7.78 -22.05 3.10
CA SER A 41 8.74 -22.10 4.21
C SER A 41 8.08 -22.33 5.58
N GLY A 42 6.76 -22.54 5.66
CA GLY A 42 6.04 -22.71 6.92
C GLY A 42 6.01 -21.47 7.83
N LEU A 43 6.25 -20.27 7.27
CA LEU A 43 6.23 -19.01 8.01
C LEU A 43 4.82 -18.45 8.16
N PRO A 44 4.52 -17.72 9.25
CA PRO A 44 3.20 -17.14 9.46
C PRO A 44 2.91 -16.03 8.43
N PRO A 45 1.63 -15.90 7.99
CA PRO A 45 1.22 -14.87 7.04
C PRO A 45 1.38 -13.46 7.62
N ALA A 46 1.02 -13.27 8.89
CA ALA A 46 1.25 -12.03 9.65
C ALA A 46 2.64 -11.98 10.30
N ASP A 47 3.21 -10.78 10.41
CA ASP A 47 4.43 -10.50 11.17
C ASP A 47 4.23 -9.15 11.89
N PRO A 48 3.72 -9.16 13.14
CA PRO A 48 3.39 -7.95 13.87
C PRO A 48 4.59 -7.01 14.05
N GLY A 49 5.80 -7.57 14.17
CA GLY A 49 7.03 -6.80 14.29
C GLY A 49 7.36 -6.07 12.99
N ARG A 50 7.23 -6.75 11.85
CA ARG A 50 7.42 -6.14 10.53
C ARG A 50 6.36 -5.08 10.23
N GLU A 51 5.10 -5.35 10.56
CA GLU A 51 3.97 -4.44 10.37
C GLU A 51 4.15 -3.15 11.16
N LYS A 52 4.51 -3.24 12.44
CA LYS A 52 4.82 -2.07 13.27
C LYS A 52 5.92 -1.19 12.66
N ARG A 53 7.03 -1.81 12.22
CA ARG A 53 8.14 -1.08 11.57
C ARG A 53 7.74 -0.43 10.24
N GLN A 54 6.82 -1.06 9.49
CA GLN A 54 6.29 -0.46 8.26
C GLN A 54 5.48 0.80 8.58
N ILE A 55 4.57 0.73 9.55
CA ILE A 55 3.75 1.86 9.98
C ILE A 55 4.63 3.01 10.46
N GLU A 56 5.59 2.75 11.35
CA GLU A 56 6.51 3.79 11.86
C GLU A 56 7.30 4.48 10.74
N ARG A 57 7.91 3.69 9.83
CA ARG A 57 8.66 4.24 8.69
C ARG A 57 7.77 5.09 7.79
N LEU A 58 6.54 4.66 7.54
CA LEU A 58 5.66 5.33 6.61
C LEU A 58 5.00 6.57 7.20
N ARG A 59 4.73 6.60 8.51
CA ARG A 59 4.35 7.83 9.22
C ARG A 59 5.42 8.90 9.05
N LYS A 60 6.70 8.53 9.22
CA LYS A 60 7.82 9.44 8.99
C LYS A 60 7.86 9.95 7.54
N LEU A 61 7.66 9.08 6.55
CA LEU A 61 7.61 9.49 5.15
C LEU A 61 6.44 10.44 4.85
N ALA A 62 5.31 10.27 5.54
CA ALA A 62 4.17 11.18 5.41
C ALA A 62 4.51 12.56 5.98
N GLU A 63 5.12 12.61 7.17
CA GLU A 63 5.62 13.85 7.78
C GLU A 63 6.62 14.57 6.85
N ASP A 64 7.59 13.83 6.30
CA ASP A 64 8.60 14.37 5.37
C ASP A 64 8.01 14.87 4.04
N ALA A 65 6.79 14.43 3.69
CA ALA A 65 6.09 14.76 2.45
C ALA A 65 4.92 15.74 2.64
N ASP A 66 4.80 16.36 3.83
CA ASP A 66 3.69 17.24 4.21
C ASP A 66 2.29 16.58 4.06
N LEU A 67 2.23 15.26 4.25
CA LEU A 67 1.00 14.47 4.23
C LEU A 67 0.58 14.12 5.67
N ASP A 68 -0.72 14.19 5.96
CA ASP A 68 -1.25 13.82 7.28
C ASP A 68 -0.81 12.39 7.67
N PRO A 69 -0.04 12.22 8.76
CA PRO A 69 0.42 10.91 9.21
C PRO A 69 -0.73 9.99 9.65
N GLU A 70 -1.84 10.54 10.15
CA GLU A 70 -3.00 9.73 10.54
C GLU A 70 -3.72 9.16 9.31
N PHE A 71 -3.96 9.99 8.30
CA PHE A 71 -4.48 9.53 7.00
C PHE A 71 -3.57 8.45 6.40
N SER A 72 -2.26 8.70 6.39
CA SER A 72 -1.27 7.77 5.83
C SER A 72 -1.32 6.43 6.54
N GLU A 73 -1.34 6.44 7.87
CA GLU A 73 -1.45 5.21 8.66
C GLU A 73 -2.72 4.43 8.34
N LYS A 74 -3.89 5.09 8.26
CA LYS A 74 -5.16 4.44 7.91
C LYS A 74 -5.09 3.77 6.53
N PHE A 75 -4.58 4.48 5.54
CA PHE A 75 -4.41 3.94 4.19
C PHE A 75 -3.49 2.72 4.19
N LEU A 76 -2.39 2.76 4.95
CA LEU A 76 -1.41 1.68 5.00
C LEU A 76 -1.92 0.45 5.74
N ARG A 77 -2.68 0.64 6.81
CA ARG A 77 -3.36 -0.47 7.51
C ARG A 77 -4.29 -1.19 6.55
N PHE A 78 -5.10 -0.46 5.79
CA PHE A 78 -5.95 -1.06 4.75
C PHE A 78 -5.16 -1.91 3.74
N ILE A 79 -4.02 -1.41 3.24
CA ILE A 79 -3.18 -2.16 2.31
C ILE A 79 -2.53 -3.39 2.97
N ILE A 80 -2.09 -3.30 4.23
CA ILE A 80 -1.52 -4.43 4.98
C ILE A 80 -2.58 -5.51 5.19
N ASP A 81 -3.79 -5.13 5.61
CA ASP A 81 -4.90 -6.06 5.85
C ASP A 81 -5.26 -6.83 4.57
N GLU A 82 -5.26 -6.17 3.41
CA GLU A 82 -5.47 -6.85 2.11
C GLU A 82 -4.36 -7.87 1.81
N VAL A 83 -3.10 -7.52 2.10
CA VAL A 83 -1.96 -8.42 1.90
C VAL A 83 -2.04 -9.64 2.80
N ILE A 84 -2.40 -9.47 4.07
CA ILE A 84 -2.55 -10.58 5.03
C ILE A 84 -3.67 -11.52 4.56
N ARG A 85 -4.83 -10.98 4.17
CA ARG A 85 -5.92 -11.78 3.59
C ARG A 85 -5.49 -12.57 2.35
N HIS A 86 -4.63 -12.02 1.52
CA HIS A 86 -4.06 -12.74 0.37
C HIS A 86 -3.13 -13.88 0.80
N HIS A 87 -2.31 -13.67 1.83
CA HIS A 87 -1.41 -14.71 2.35
C HIS A 87 -2.16 -15.84 3.03
N GLU A 88 -3.25 -15.53 3.73
CA GLU A 88 -4.13 -16.54 4.34
C GLU A 88 -4.75 -17.44 3.27
N ARG A 89 -5.33 -16.86 2.20
CA ARG A 89 -5.88 -17.63 1.08
C ARG A 89 -4.86 -18.56 0.42
N LEU A 90 -3.63 -18.07 0.19
CA LEU A 90 -2.55 -18.88 -0.40
C LEU A 90 -2.09 -20.06 0.48
N ARG A 91 -2.44 -20.09 1.77
CA ARG A 91 -2.16 -21.23 2.65
C ARG A 91 -3.29 -22.27 2.66
N GLU A 92 -4.48 -21.90 2.22
CA GLU A 92 -5.65 -22.78 2.14
C GLU A 92 -5.68 -23.57 0.82
N ASP A 93 -4.98 -23.09 -0.21
CA ASP A 93 -4.73 -23.74 -1.50
C ASP A 93 -3.56 -24.75 -1.45
#